data_AF-A0A951BC72-F1
#
_entry.id   AF-A0A951BC72-F1
#
_cell.length_a   1.000
_cell.length_b   1.000
_cell.length_c   1.000
_cell.angle_alpha   90.00
_cell.angle_beta   90.00
_cell.angle_gamma   90.00
#
_symmetry.space_group_name_H-M   'P 1'
#
loop_
_entity.id
_entity.type
_entity.pdbx_description
1 polymer ?
#
loop_
_entity_poly.entity_id
_entity_poly.type
_entity_poly.pdbx_seq_one_letter_code
_entity_poly.pdbx_strand_id
1 'polypeptide(L)' 'AFPASIIAQMMARGDVLLRGATPQEKAIDPDKFVTELARRNIAIQMKEL' A
#
# COMPACT_ATOMS: atom_id res chain seq x y z
N ALA A 1 -11.68 -2.76 4.96
CA ALA A 1 -10.82 -2.15 6.01
C ALA A 1 -9.35 -2.60 5.97
N PHE A 2 -9.00 -3.72 5.33
CA PHE A 2 -7.62 -4.26 5.37
C PHE A 2 -6.56 -3.52 4.54
N PRO A 3 -6.86 -3.04 3.30
CA PRO A 3 -5.87 -2.26 2.52
C PRO A 3 -5.55 -0.90 3.15
N ALA A 4 -6.56 -0.21 3.67
CA ALA A 4 -6.39 1.10 4.29
C ALA A 4 -5.53 1.04 5.57
N SER A 5 -5.63 -0.04 6.37
CA SER A 5 -4.82 -0.18 7.58
C SER A 5 -3.35 -0.46 7.26
N ILE A 6 -3.04 -1.15 6.16
CA ILE A 6 -1.66 -1.32 5.67
C ILE A 6 -1.07 0.04 5.31
N ILE A 7 -1.81 0.85 4.53
CA ILE A 7 -1.38 2.21 4.18
C ILE A 7 -1.15 3.05 5.45
N ALA A 8 -2.07 3.01 6.41
CA ALA A 8 -1.92 3.72 7.67
C ALA A 8 -0.67 3.27 8.47
N GLN A 9 -0.36 1.97 8.48
CA GLN A 9 0.85 1.43 9.11
C GLN A 9 2.13 1.89 8.38
N MET A 10 2.13 1.89 7.05
CA MET A 10 3.24 2.42 6.25
C MET A 10 3.46 3.90 6.55
N MET A 11 2.39 4.70 6.58
CA MET A 11 2.44 6.11 6.95
C MET A 11 2.98 6.32 8.37
N ALA A 12 2.52 5.53 9.34
CA ALA A 12 2.96 5.62 10.74
C ALA A 12 4.45 5.30 10.92
N ARG A 13 5.01 4.40 10.09
CA ARG A 13 6.45 4.07 10.08
C ARG A 13 7.30 5.08 9.29
N GLY A 14 6.66 5.96 8.53
CA GLY A 14 7.33 6.86 7.59
C GLY A 14 7.76 6.18 6.28
N ASP A 15 7.22 5.00 5.98
CA ASP A 15 7.42 4.27 4.72
C ASP A 15 6.59 4.91 3.59
N VAL A 16 6.86 6.18 3.31
CA VAL A 16 6.17 7.00 2.32
C VAL A 16 7.17 7.69 1.40
N LEU A 17 6.83 7.79 0.12
CA LEU A 17 7.62 8.50 -0.89
C LEU A 17 7.48 10.02 -0.76
N LEU A 18 6.30 10.49 -0.33
CA LEU A 18 5.95 11.90 -0.18
C LEU A 18 5.27 12.15 1.16
N ARG A 19 5.40 13.37 1.70
CA ARG A 19 4.76 13.82 2.95
C ARG A 19 3.74 14.92 2.67
N GLY A 20 2.78 15.07 3.58
CA GLY A 20 1.71 16.07 3.51
C GLY A 20 0.39 15.49 3.02
N ALA A 21 -0.55 16.36 2.66
CA ALA A 21 -1.87 15.97 2.16
C ALA A 21 -1.80 15.60 0.66
N THR A 22 -1.16 14.47 0.35
CA THR A 22 -0.96 13.99 -1.02
C THR A 22 -1.82 12.76 -1.31
N PRO A 23 -2.22 12.52 -2.58
CA PRO A 23 -2.91 11.29 -2.96
C PRO A 23 -2.11 10.03 -2.63
N GLN A 24 -2.78 8.97 -2.15
CA GLN A 24 -2.10 7.76 -1.67
C GLN A 24 -1.30 7.04 -2.77
N GLU A 25 -1.77 7.08 -4.02
CA GLU A 25 -1.11 6.47 -5.17
C GLU A 25 0.22 7.14 -5.54
N LYS A 26 0.49 8.34 -5.01
CA LYS A 26 1.78 9.03 -5.14
C LYS A 26 2.64 8.90 -3.89
N ALA A 27 2.02 8.76 -2.72
CA ALA A 27 2.71 8.73 -1.43
C ALA A 27 3.19 7.33 -1.04
N ILE A 28 2.53 6.27 -1.54
CA ILE A 28 2.83 4.88 -1.18
C ILE A 28 3.55 4.19 -2.33
N ASP A 29 4.67 3.55 -2.01
CA ASP A 29 5.38 2.68 -2.93
C ASP A 29 4.51 1.44 -3.26
N PRO A 30 4.14 1.23 -4.54
CA PRO A 30 3.23 0.16 -4.92
C PRO A 30 3.82 -1.23 -4.67
N ASP A 31 5.12 -1.41 -4.86
CA ASP A 31 5.77 -2.72 -4.71
C ASP A 31 5.82 -3.12 -3.23
N LYS A 32 6.14 -2.17 -2.34
CA LYS A 32 6.07 -2.39 -0.89
C LYS A 32 4.64 -2.66 -0.44
N PHE A 33 3.67 -1.95 -0.98
CA PHE A 33 2.26 -2.17 -0.65
C PHE A 33 1.77 -3.56 -1.08
N VAL A 34 2.07 -3.98 -2.31
CA VAL A 34 1.74 -5.33 -2.81
C VAL A 34 2.43 -6.41 -1.97
N THR A 35 3.67 -6.17 -1.55
CA THR A 35 4.38 -7.06 -0.63
C THR A 35 3.65 -7.20 0.72
N GLU A 36 3.18 -6.10 1.31
CA GLU A 36 2.43 -6.14 2.56
C GLU A 36 1.06 -6.83 2.44
N LEU A 37 0.41 -6.75 1.28
CA LEU A 37 -0.80 -7.51 0.96
C LEU A 37 -0.50 -9.02 0.91
N ALA A 38 0.55 -9.42 0.18
CA ALA A 38 0.97 -10.81 0.07
C ALA A 38 1.31 -11.43 1.44
N ARG A 39 2.03 -10.69 2.30
CA ARG A 39 2.36 -11.12 3.68
C ARG A 39 1.14 -11.37 4.56
N ARG A 40 -0.01 -10.77 4.22
CA ARG A 40 -1.29 -10.93 4.92
C ARG A 40 -2.22 -11.91 4.20
N ASN A 41 -1.71 -12.70 3.26
CA ASN A 41 -2.46 -13.64 2.43
C ASN A 41 -3.57 -12.97 1.61
N ILE A 42 -3.37 -11.72 1.19
CA ILE A 42 -4.27 -11.01 0.28
C ILE A 42 -3.69 -11.12 -1.13
N ALA A 43 -4.25 -12.04 -1.92
CA ALA A 43 -3.81 -12.28 -3.29
C ALA A 43 -4.43 -11.27 -4.26
N ILE A 44 -3.59 -10.64 -5.08
CA ILE A 44 -4.02 -9.89 -6.27
C ILE A 44 -3.91 -10.84 -7.45
N GLN A 45 -4.98 -10.97 -8.23
CA GLN A 45 -4.99 -11.74 -9.47
C GLN A 45 -5.14 -10.80 -10.65
N MET A 46 -4.22 -10.91 -11.61
CA MET A 46 -4.40 -10.28 -12.90
C MET A 46 -5.29 -11.16 -13.77
N LYS A 47 -6.25 -10.53 -14.45
CA LYS A 47 -7.04 -11.14 -15.50
C LYS A 47 -6.76 -10.41 -16.79
N GLU A 48 -6.51 -11.16 -17.85
CA GLU A 48 -6.58 -10.64 -19.22
C GLU A 48 -8.06 -10.50 -19.60
N LEU A 49 -8.39 -9.41 -20.28
CA LEU A 49 -9.74 -9.08 -20.76
C LEU A 49 -10.02 -9.72 -22.12
#